data_AF-X5A1R9-F1
#
_entry.id   AF-X5A1R9-F1
#
_cell.length_a   1.000
_cell.length_b   1.000
_cell.length_c   1.000
_cell.angle_alpha   90.00
_cell.angle_beta   90.00
_cell.angle_gamma   90.00
#
_symmetry.space_group_name_H-M   'P 1'
#
loop_
_entity.id
_entity.type
_entity.pdbx_description
1 polymer ?
#
loop_
_entity_poly.entity_id
_entity_poly.type
_entity_poly.pdbx_seq_one_letter_code
_entity_poly.pdbx_strand_id
1 'polypeptide(L)'
;MVLLLHNSTAERLEHLSNDVQSINDEARKASYEMSVIRKASDSGYEWEVTVYGRKVCVRSEDIFKIQRNRLDLSIKDIFKEIVAWKLKALSIMQS
;
A
#
# COMPACT_ATOMS: atom_id res chain seq x y z
N MET A 1 -7.93 46.33 21.61
CA MET A 1 -8.73 45.16 21.19
C MET A 1 -7.93 44.34 20.17
N VAL A 2 -6.82 43.72 20.62
CA VAL A 2 -5.88 42.97 19.76
C VAL A 2 -5.71 41.52 20.26
N LEU A 3 -6.01 41.27 21.54
CA LEU A 3 -5.90 39.95 22.18
C LEU A 3 -6.91 38.90 21.66
N LEU A 4 -8.09 39.32 21.19
CA LEU A 4 -9.12 38.40 20.68
C LEU A 4 -8.79 37.82 19.29
N LEU A 5 -8.11 38.61 18.44
CA LEU A 5 -7.70 38.18 17.09
C LEU A 5 -6.58 37.12 17.15
N HIS A 6 -5.60 37.30 18.05
CA HIS A 6 -4.54 36.32 18.24
C HIS A 6 -5.06 34.99 18.78
N ASN A 7 -6.08 35.01 19.64
CA ASN A 7 -6.68 33.78 20.16
C ASN A 7 -7.39 32.97 19.07
N SER A 8 -8.20 33.63 18.23
CA SER A 8 -8.86 32.96 17.10
C SER A 8 -7.89 32.42 16.04
N THR A 9 -6.71 33.04 15.93
CA THR A 9 -5.67 32.60 14.99
C THR A 9 -4.90 31.41 15.56
N ALA A 10 -4.63 31.41 16.88
CA ALA A 10 -3.99 30.30 17.58
C ALA A 10 -4.87 29.05 17.62
N GLU A 11 -6.17 29.19 17.92
CA GLU A 11 -7.13 28.08 17.90
C GLU A 11 -7.25 27.47 16.50
N ARG A 12 -7.30 28.29 15.44
CA ARG A 12 -7.32 27.80 14.05
C ARG A 12 -6.02 27.09 13.67
N LEU A 13 -4.88 27.54 14.20
CA LEU A 13 -3.59 26.89 13.96
C LEU A 13 -3.49 25.55 14.69
N GLU A 14 -4.03 25.45 15.90
CA GLU A 14 -4.10 24.22 16.68
C GLU A 14 -5.02 23.20 16.01
N HIS A 15 -6.18 23.62 15.50
CA HIS A 15 -7.06 22.76 14.70
C HIS A 15 -6.38 22.28 13.42
N LEU A 16 -5.74 23.17 12.66
CA LEU A 16 -4.97 22.78 11.46
C LEU A 16 -3.81 21.84 11.78
N SER A 17 -3.13 22.04 12.90
CA SER A 17 -2.05 21.16 13.35
C SER A 17 -2.60 19.76 13.67
N ASN A 18 -3.74 19.67 14.35
CA ASN A 18 -4.40 18.41 14.67
C ASN A 18 -4.90 17.70 13.40
N ASP A 19 -5.44 18.43 12.43
CA ASP A 19 -5.88 17.87 11.15
C ASP A 19 -4.69 17.34 10.34
N VAL A 20 -3.60 18.10 10.26
CA VAL A 20 -2.35 17.67 9.59
C VAL A 20 -1.74 16.46 10.31
N GLN A 21 -1.79 16.42 11.64
CA GLN A 21 -1.30 15.29 12.41
C GLN A 21 -2.17 14.04 12.19
N SER A 22 -3.49 14.19 12.13
CA SER A 22 -4.43 13.12 11.80
C SER A 22 -4.18 12.58 10.39
N ILE A 23 -4.01 13.46 9.40
CA ILE A 23 -3.67 13.07 8.02
C ILE A 23 -2.30 12.38 7.97
N ASN A 24 -1.32 12.85 8.73
CA ASN A 24 -0.01 12.24 8.79
C ASN A 24 -0.07 10.87 9.48
N ASP A 25 -0.85 10.70 10.54
CA ASP A 25 -1.06 9.41 11.19
C ASP A 25 -1.87 8.44 10.33
N GLU A 26 -2.82 8.92 9.54
CA GLU A 26 -3.54 8.14 8.53
C GLU A 26 -2.62 7.73 7.38
N ALA A 27 -1.79 8.64 6.87
CA ALA A 27 -0.77 8.36 5.88
C ALA A 27 0.30 7.40 6.42
N ARG A 28 0.69 7.55 7.69
CA ARG A 28 1.64 6.67 8.38
C ARG A 28 1.05 5.29 8.61
N LYS A 29 -0.22 5.19 8.99
CA LYS A 29 -0.97 3.92 9.13
C LYS A 29 -1.15 3.23 7.77
N ALA A 30 -1.45 3.99 6.71
CA ALA A 30 -1.51 3.48 5.34
C ALA A 30 -0.14 3.02 4.81
N SER A 31 0.93 3.70 5.21
CA SER A 31 2.32 3.35 4.85
C SER A 31 2.85 2.15 5.66
N TYR A 32 2.30 1.89 6.86
CA TYR A 32 2.75 0.81 7.75
C TYR A 32 2.27 -0.61 7.36
N GLU A 33 1.32 -0.75 6.43
CA GLU A 33 0.72 -2.06 6.11
C GLU A 33 1.20 -2.69 4.80
N MET A 34 2.31 -2.23 4.22
CA MET A 34 2.94 -2.94 3.09
C MET A 34 4.09 -3.81 3.57
N SER A 35 3.77 -5.01 4.08
CA SER A 35 4.77 -6.01 4.47
C SER A 35 4.93 -7.05 3.37
N VAL A 36 6.18 -7.37 3.03
CA VAL A 36 6.51 -8.42 2.07
C VAL A 36 7.32 -9.49 2.80
N ILE A 37 6.76 -10.70 2.91
CA ILE A 37 7.46 -11.85 3.46
C ILE A 37 7.84 -12.77 2.29
N ARG A 38 9.13 -13.05 2.15
CA ARG A 38 9.62 -14.03 1.18
C ARG A 38 9.68 -15.40 1.84
N LYS A 39 9.03 -16.39 1.26
CA LYS A 39 9.07 -17.79 1.66
C LYS A 39 9.77 -18.60 0.56
N ALA A 40 10.62 -19.53 0.98
CA ALA A 40 11.09 -20.57 0.08
C ALA A 40 9.96 -21.59 -0.08
N SER A 41 9.68 -21.98 -1.32
CA SER A 41 8.66 -22.96 -1.69
C SER A 41 9.34 -24.06 -2.50
N ASP A 42 8.74 -25.26 -2.54
CA ASP A 42 9.25 -26.39 -3.32
C ASP A 42 9.42 -26.05 -4.81
N SER A 43 8.70 -25.05 -5.34
CA SER A 43 8.83 -24.59 -6.73
C SER A 43 9.58 -23.26 -6.91
N GLY A 44 10.26 -22.77 -5.86
CA GLY A 44 11.11 -21.59 -5.91
C GLY A 44 10.83 -20.58 -4.79
N TYR A 45 10.43 -19.36 -5.16
CA TYR A 45 10.18 -18.29 -4.20
C TYR A 45 8.71 -17.83 -4.25
N GLU A 46 8.15 -17.63 -3.07
CA GLU A 46 6.82 -17.06 -2.89
C GLU A 46 6.93 -15.78 -2.06
N TRP A 47 6.20 -14.75 -2.47
CA TRP A 47 6.12 -13.48 -1.76
C TRP A 47 4.70 -13.31 -1.24
N GLU A 48 4.55 -13.20 0.07
CA GLU A 48 3.31 -12.79 0.73
C GLU A 48 3.38 -11.28 0.91
N VAL A 49 2.56 -10.54 0.16
CA VAL A 49 2.41 -9.09 0.22
C VAL A 49 1.13 -8.78 0.98
N THR A 50 1.25 -8.09 2.10
CA THR A 50 0.09 -7.49 2.78
C THR A 50 -0.08 -6.08 2.25
N VAL A 51 -1.30 -5.67 1.90
CA VAL A 51 -1.66 -4.30 1.50
C VAL A 51 -3.06 -3.99 2.05
N TYR A 52 -3.21 -2.93 2.84
CA TYR A 52 -4.48 -2.55 3.49
C TYR A 52 -5.15 -3.71 4.25
N GLY A 53 -4.37 -4.44 5.06
CA GLY A 53 -4.82 -5.62 5.79
C GLY A 53 -5.13 -6.86 4.93
N ARG A 54 -5.04 -6.78 3.60
CA ARG A 54 -5.29 -7.89 2.67
C ARG A 54 -3.99 -8.57 2.29
N LYS A 55 -3.95 -9.89 2.37
CA LYS A 55 -2.79 -10.71 2.01
C LYS A 55 -2.90 -11.26 0.61
N VAL A 56 -1.83 -11.11 -0.15
CA VAL A 56 -1.69 -11.62 -1.51
C VAL A 56 -0.41 -12.44 -1.62
N CYS A 57 -0.51 -13.68 -2.07
CA CYS A 57 0.66 -14.50 -2.37
C CYS A 57 1.01 -14.38 -3.86
N VAL A 58 2.28 -14.16 -4.18
CA VAL A 58 2.82 -14.13 -5.54
C VAL A 58 3.88 -15.21 -5.66
N ARG A 59 3.76 -16.11 -6.64
CA ARG A 59 4.75 -17.16 -6.88
C ARG A 59 5.72 -16.75 -7.98
N SER A 60 6.95 -17.23 -7.92
CA SER A 60 7.95 -17.02 -8.98
C SER A 60 7.48 -17.50 -10.34
N GLU A 61 6.74 -18.61 -10.39
CA GLU A 61 6.15 -19.13 -11.63
C GLU A 61 5.20 -18.14 -12.31
N ASP A 62 4.40 -17.39 -11.54
CA ASP A 62 3.45 -16.41 -12.07
C ASP A 62 4.22 -15.28 -12.81
N ILE A 63 5.35 -14.86 -12.22
CA ILE A 63 6.23 -13.85 -12.80
C ILE A 63 6.85 -14.36 -14.10
N PHE A 64 7.40 -15.59 -14.08
CA PHE A 64 8.04 -16.17 -15.28
C PHE A 64 7.07 -16.41 -16.43
N LYS A 65 5.81 -16.80 -16.13
CA LYS A 65 4.76 -16.96 -17.15
C LYS A 65 4.46 -15.63 -17.86
N ILE A 66 4.33 -14.55 -17.10
CA ILE A 66 4.05 -13.22 -17.67
C ILE A 66 5.27 -12.70 -18.42
N GLN A 67 6.47 -12.86 -17.88
CA GLN A 67 7.71 -12.41 -18.52
C GLN A 67 7.96 -13.09 -19.86
N ARG A 68 7.60 -14.38 -20.01
CA ARG A 68 7.69 -15.07 -21.31
C ARG A 68 6.78 -14.46 -22.38
N ASN A 69 5.65 -13.90 -21.98
CA ASN A 69 4.66 -13.32 -22.90
C ASN A 69 4.84 -11.81 -23.11
N ARG A 70 5.46 -11.12 -22.15
CA ARG A 70 5.70 -9.67 -22.14
C ARG A 70 7.14 -9.37 -21.75
N LEU A 71 8.04 -9.52 -22.73
CA LEU A 71 9.48 -9.30 -22.58
C LEU A 71 9.85 -7.82 -22.43
N ASP A 72 8.92 -6.93 -22.76
CA ASP A 72 9.03 -5.47 -22.65
C ASP A 72 8.93 -4.95 -21.22
N LEU A 73 8.38 -5.74 -20.31
CA LEU A 73 8.17 -5.35 -18.91
C LEU A 73 9.32 -5.78 -18.00
N SER A 74 9.69 -4.89 -17.07
CA SER A 74 10.63 -5.26 -16.01
C SER A 74 9.98 -6.23 -15.02
N ILE A 75 10.78 -7.10 -14.39
CA ILE A 75 10.31 -8.03 -13.35
C ILE A 75 9.57 -7.27 -12.24
N LYS A 76 10.02 -6.06 -11.92
CA LYS A 76 9.40 -5.19 -10.91
C LYS A 76 7.99 -4.75 -11.31
N ASP A 77 7.79 -4.43 -12.58
CA ASP A 77 6.48 -3.98 -13.08
C ASP A 77 5.52 -5.15 -13.21
N ILE A 78 6.00 -6.32 -13.67
CA ILE A 78 5.24 -7.58 -13.65
C ILE A 78 4.78 -7.91 -12.22
N PHE A 79 5.67 -7.78 -11.23
CA PHE A 79 5.33 -8.03 -9.83
C PHE A 79 4.21 -7.11 -9.34
N LYS A 80 4.28 -5.80 -9.64
CA LYS A 80 3.23 -4.85 -9.28
C LYS A 80 1.91 -5.18 -9.94
N GLU A 81 1.92 -5.54 -11.23
CA GLU A 81 0.69 -5.94 -11.94
C GLU A 81 0.04 -7.16 -11.30
N ILE A 82 0.82 -8.20 -10.97
CA ILE A 82 0.29 -9.40 -10.32
C ILE A 82 -0.35 -9.05 -8.98
N VAL A 83 0.33 -8.25 -8.15
CA VAL A 83 -0.21 -7.81 -6.85
C VAL A 83 -1.51 -7.03 -7.04
N ALA A 84 -1.54 -6.08 -7.98
CA ALA A 84 -2.72 -5.28 -8.27
C ALA A 84 -3.91 -6.14 -8.75
N TRP A 85 -3.68 -7.12 -9.62
CA TRP A 85 -4.72 -8.03 -10.09
C TRP A 85 -5.26 -8.91 -8.96
N LYS A 86 -4.39 -9.47 -8.12
CA LYS A 86 -4.82 -10.30 -6.99
C LYS A 86 -5.59 -9.48 -5.95
N LEU A 87 -5.16 -8.24 -5.67
CA LEU A 87 -5.92 -7.32 -4.80
C LEU A 87 -7.29 -6.97 -5.40
N LYS A 88 -7.36 -6.72 -6.71
CA LYS A 88 -8.62 -6.44 -7.41
C LYS A 88 -9.56 -7.65 -7.36
N ALA A 89 -9.05 -8.86 -7.58
CA ALA A 89 -9.83 -10.09 -7.49
C ALA A 89 -10.42 -10.28 -6.09
N LEU A 90 -9.62 -10.05 -5.04
CA LEU A 90 -10.10 -10.10 -3.65
C LEU A 90 -11.19 -9.06 -3.37
N SER A 91 -11.12 -7.88 -4.00
CA SER A 91 -12.13 -6.84 -3.84
C SER A 91 -13.47 -7.17 -4.50
N ILE A 92 -13.46 -7.92 -5.60
CA ILE A 92 -14.67 -8.30 -6.34
C ILE A 92 -15.43 -9.41 -5.60
N MET A 93 -14.73 -10.32 -4.92
CA MET A 93 -15.37 -11.44 -4.20
C MET A 93 -16.01 -11.06 -2.85
N GLN A 94 -15.82 -9.82 -2.37
CA GLN A 94 -16.39 -9.30 -1.14
C GLN A 94 -17.58 -8.35 -1.35
N SER A 95 -17.97 -8.13 -2.62
CA SER A 95 -19.16 -7.37 -3.06
C SER A 95 -20.30 -8.30 -3.41
#